data_AF-A0A7C5LIB0-F1
#
_entry.id   AF-A0A7C5LIB0-F1
#
_cell.length_a   1.000
_cell.length_b   1.000
_cell.length_c   1.000
_cell.angle_alpha   90.00
_cell.angle_beta   90.00
_cell.angle_gamma   90.00
#
_symmetry.space_group_name_H-M   'P 1'
#
loop_
_entity.id
_entity.type
_entity.pdbx_description
1 polymer ?
#
loop_
_entity_poly.entity_id
_entity_poly.type
_entity_poly.pdbx_seq_one_letter_code
_entity_poly.pdbx_strand_id
1 'polypeptide(L)'
;MKTIVAISCFSAVTLVFALNLPIAEGPYKPDMDSLKQYHCPDWFRDAKFGMWAHWGPQAVPEMGDWYAQRMYKQGDSKYKDHLERWGHPSEHGYKDIIPLWKAEKFDPDRLIQLYKKAGARYFVSMASHHDNFYLWNSKLHKWNAVNMGPKRDIVGDWQKAAKKHGLYFGVSEHLGASFTWFQWAHKADKDGPKAGVPYDGADPKYWDLYHFPAEPGDTKWYSNNPKWQQQWFDRIKELVDNYKPDLLYTDGGVPFGNEVGLSMIAHLYNINPQAVYTCKQKSEGRWVEDLERGVMPGINPYPWQTDTSIGDWYYNKNWKFRPVSWTIHMLCDIVSKNGNLLLNIVQRPDGSLDPEVEQQLEDLAKWIEVHGEAIYGTRPWLVYGEGTVKTKGGHFKEDFKYSSKDIRFTTKGNILYAIALGWPADGKLLVRSLAEPAGKVTSVQLLGSDAKLQWTQTADGLVVTLPAEKVSEFTAALKITGENLKPAPVPEESVVIFPDAKGNYKLDAADAELHGDKIKTEQRGIHTNIGFWDNPSDWASWRVSFDKPGTYKVGLDTAAMAAGIEVAVEIAGQTLIAKVPQTGDWDKVQGFTAGTIEIKQPGVQVLKVRSADPKTWKAINLRAVRMTRTE
;
A
#
# COMPACT_ATOMS: atom_id res chain seq x y z
N MET A 1 84.24 -12.11 13.83
CA MET A 1 83.29 -11.06 13.39
C MET A 1 81.94 -11.71 13.13
N LYS A 2 80.92 -11.42 13.95
CA LYS A 2 79.53 -11.83 13.71
C LYS A 2 78.81 -10.66 13.04
N THR A 3 78.31 -10.87 11.83
CA THR A 3 77.48 -9.89 11.11
C THR A 3 76.03 -10.07 11.56
N ILE A 4 75.46 -9.03 12.19
CA ILE A 4 74.04 -8.95 12.53
C ILE A 4 73.31 -8.40 11.30
N VAL A 5 72.38 -9.17 10.76
CA VAL A 5 71.40 -8.69 9.77
C VAL A 5 70.14 -8.29 10.56
N ALA A 6 69.85 -6.99 10.59
CA ALA A 6 68.61 -6.47 11.15
C ALA A 6 67.48 -6.69 10.13
N ILE A 7 66.48 -7.49 10.51
CA ILE A 7 65.22 -7.63 9.78
C ILE A 7 64.28 -6.55 10.30
N SER A 8 63.99 -5.54 9.47
CA SER A 8 63.00 -4.51 9.74
C SER A 8 61.60 -5.08 9.48
N CYS A 9 60.83 -5.37 10.52
CA CYS A 9 59.40 -5.64 10.41
C CYS A 9 58.66 -4.33 10.05
N PHE A 10 58.18 -4.21 8.82
CA PHE A 10 57.13 -3.24 8.48
C PHE A 10 55.79 -3.81 8.94
N SER A 11 55.27 -3.29 10.06
CA SER A 11 53.87 -3.50 10.44
C SER A 11 52.96 -2.81 9.42
N ALA A 12 52.13 -3.57 8.72
CA ALA A 12 51.09 -3.02 7.86
C ALA A 12 50.08 -2.25 8.74
N VAL A 13 50.14 -0.93 8.67
CA VAL A 13 49.12 -0.06 9.27
C VAL A 13 47.89 -0.12 8.36
N THR A 14 46.88 -0.89 8.77
CA THR A 14 45.57 -0.86 8.12
C THR A 14 44.96 0.51 8.41
N LEU A 15 44.94 1.40 7.41
CA LEU A 15 44.30 2.71 7.52
C LEU A 15 42.78 2.48 7.67
N VAL A 16 42.24 2.69 8.87
CA VAL A 16 40.79 2.64 9.11
C VAL A 16 40.18 3.88 8.46
N PHE A 17 39.27 3.70 7.50
CA PHE A 17 38.51 4.81 6.91
C PHE A 17 37.54 5.35 7.94
N ALA A 18 37.83 6.54 8.49
CA ALA A 18 36.96 7.23 9.43
C ALA A 18 35.86 7.98 8.67
N LEU A 19 34.60 7.77 9.05
CA LEU A 19 33.47 8.52 8.51
C LEU A 19 33.51 9.97 9.01
N ASN A 20 33.15 10.91 8.14
CA ASN A 20 32.98 12.33 8.46
C ASN A 20 31.52 12.71 8.20
N LEU A 21 30.72 12.80 9.27
CA LEU A 21 29.27 13.00 9.18
C LEU A 21 28.86 14.36 9.78
N PRO A 22 29.27 15.50 9.19
CA PRO A 22 28.91 16.81 9.73
C PRO A 22 27.40 17.05 9.60
N ILE A 23 26.73 17.19 10.73
CA ILE A 23 25.31 17.55 10.81
C ILE A 23 25.13 19.02 11.17
N ALA A 24 23.91 19.55 10.99
CA ALA A 24 23.61 20.93 11.36
C ALA A 24 23.53 21.04 12.90
N GLU A 25 23.90 22.19 13.45
CA GLU A 25 23.79 22.43 14.88
C GLU A 25 22.32 22.38 15.32
N GLY A 26 22.05 21.73 16.45
CA GLY A 26 20.71 21.62 16.99
C GLY A 26 20.54 20.52 18.04
N PRO A 27 19.31 20.36 18.55
CA PRO A 27 19.00 19.44 19.64
C PRO A 27 18.99 17.97 19.22
N TYR A 28 18.81 17.65 17.93
CA TYR A 28 18.84 16.28 17.45
C TYR A 28 20.28 15.80 17.27
N LYS A 29 20.60 14.67 17.91
CA LYS A 29 21.85 13.93 17.81
C LYS A 29 21.62 12.63 17.00
N PRO A 30 22.66 12.05 16.39
CA PRO A 30 22.56 10.88 15.51
C PRO A 30 22.39 9.57 16.29
N ASP A 31 21.47 9.54 17.26
CA ASP A 31 21.17 8.40 18.10
C ASP A 31 19.65 8.21 18.26
N MET A 32 19.25 6.97 18.51
CA MET A 32 17.84 6.58 18.53
C MET A 32 17.04 7.27 19.65
N ASP A 33 17.65 7.58 20.79
CA ASP A 33 16.95 8.19 21.92
C ASP A 33 16.76 9.69 21.69
N SER A 34 17.77 10.38 21.18
CA SER A 34 17.65 11.78 20.79
C SER A 34 16.56 11.99 19.74
N LEU A 35 16.38 11.08 18.79
CA LEU A 35 15.37 11.21 17.75
C LEU A 35 13.92 11.04 18.25
N LYS A 36 13.70 10.48 19.45
CA LYS A 36 12.34 10.35 20.04
C LYS A 36 11.70 11.69 20.40
N GLN A 37 12.49 12.78 20.37
CA GLN A 37 11.99 14.15 20.48
C GLN A 37 11.23 14.60 19.22
N TYR A 38 11.17 13.77 18.18
CA TYR A 38 10.41 14.07 16.97
C TYR A 38 8.90 14.17 17.27
N HIS A 39 8.29 15.20 16.71
CA HIS A 39 6.85 15.37 16.70
C HIS A 39 6.39 15.53 15.26
N CYS A 40 5.54 14.61 14.80
CA CYS A 40 4.96 14.69 13.46
C CYS A 40 4.18 16.01 13.32
N PRO A 41 4.56 16.88 12.36
CA PRO A 41 4.02 18.23 12.27
C PRO A 41 2.56 18.21 11.84
N ASP A 42 1.78 19.18 12.34
CA ASP A 42 0.34 19.22 12.06
C ASP A 42 0.04 19.41 10.58
N TRP A 43 0.90 20.11 9.84
CA TRP A 43 0.71 20.24 8.39
C TRP A 43 0.63 18.89 7.68
N PHE A 44 1.48 17.93 8.06
CA PHE A 44 1.48 16.60 7.46
C PHE A 44 0.24 15.84 7.91
N ARG A 45 -0.05 15.89 9.21
CA ARG A 45 -1.24 15.23 9.78
C ARG A 45 -2.53 15.79 9.20
N ASP A 46 -2.58 17.04 8.78
CA ASP A 46 -3.76 17.69 8.21
C ASP A 46 -3.86 17.50 6.68
N ALA A 47 -2.71 17.32 6.03
CA ALA A 47 -2.60 17.20 4.58
C ALA A 47 -3.30 15.97 4.01
N LYS A 48 -3.19 14.80 4.67
CA LYS A 48 -3.79 13.49 4.31
C LYS A 48 -3.40 12.88 2.97
N PHE A 49 -3.29 13.68 1.93
CA PHE A 49 -3.13 13.24 0.57
C PHE A 49 -2.02 14.03 -0.13
N GLY A 50 -1.05 13.29 -0.65
CA GLY A 50 0.04 13.81 -1.45
C GLY A 50 0.16 13.06 -2.76
N MET A 51 0.85 13.68 -3.71
CA MET A 51 1.16 13.04 -4.99
C MET A 51 2.66 12.94 -5.19
N TRP A 52 3.09 11.90 -5.90
CA TRP A 52 4.48 11.60 -6.17
C TRP A 52 4.72 11.51 -7.67
N ALA A 53 5.86 12.01 -8.12
CA ALA A 53 6.44 11.71 -9.42
C ALA A 53 7.63 10.77 -9.27
N HIS A 54 7.38 9.46 -9.30
CA HIS A 54 8.41 8.42 -9.38
C HIS A 54 8.92 8.32 -10.82
N TRP A 55 9.73 9.29 -11.22
CA TRP A 55 10.05 9.58 -12.61
C TRP A 55 11.55 9.84 -12.81
N GLY A 56 12.02 9.74 -14.05
CA GLY A 56 13.45 9.70 -14.38
C GLY A 56 13.72 8.91 -15.67
N PRO A 57 15.00 8.68 -16.00
CA PRO A 57 15.40 8.04 -17.27
C PRO A 57 14.90 6.60 -17.44
N GLN A 58 14.57 5.89 -16.36
CA GLN A 58 13.92 4.58 -16.44
C GLN A 58 12.53 4.63 -17.07
N ALA A 59 11.93 5.81 -17.25
CA ALA A 59 10.68 5.94 -17.99
C ALA A 59 10.87 5.66 -19.49
N VAL A 60 12.02 6.04 -20.08
CA VAL A 60 12.28 6.00 -21.55
C VAL A 60 11.90 4.67 -22.21
N PRO A 61 12.21 3.51 -21.61
CA PRO A 61 11.83 2.22 -22.19
C PRO A 61 10.32 1.95 -22.20
N GLU A 62 9.54 2.64 -21.38
CA GLU A 62 8.10 2.42 -21.17
C GLU A 62 7.76 0.99 -20.71
N MET A 63 8.66 0.38 -19.92
CA MET A 63 8.60 -1.02 -19.48
C MET A 63 8.45 -1.17 -17.97
N GLY A 64 8.05 -0.10 -17.28
CA GLY A 64 7.81 -0.11 -15.84
C GLY A 64 9.08 -0.09 -15.00
N ASP A 65 8.92 -0.33 -13.70
CA ASP A 65 9.96 -0.07 -12.72
C ASP A 65 11.14 -1.05 -12.80
N TRP A 66 12.29 -0.62 -12.27
CA TRP A 66 13.56 -1.36 -12.20
C TRP A 66 14.15 -1.72 -13.57
N TYR A 67 13.85 -0.94 -14.61
CA TYR A 67 14.46 -1.13 -15.92
C TYR A 67 15.98 -1.11 -15.87
N ALA A 68 16.56 -0.13 -15.16
CA ALA A 68 18.01 0.07 -15.12
C ALA A 68 18.79 -1.16 -14.65
N GLN A 69 18.25 -1.95 -13.71
CA GLN A 69 18.90 -3.20 -13.28
C GLN A 69 18.51 -4.39 -14.17
N ARG A 70 17.21 -4.54 -14.47
CA ARG A 70 16.69 -5.75 -15.10
C ARG A 70 17.10 -5.88 -16.56
N MET A 71 17.46 -4.78 -17.22
CA MET A 71 18.10 -4.84 -18.54
C MET A 71 19.47 -5.55 -18.54
N TYR A 72 20.08 -5.82 -17.38
CA TYR A 72 21.32 -6.59 -17.24
C TYR A 72 21.09 -8.03 -16.75
N LYS A 73 19.84 -8.50 -16.69
CA LYS A 73 19.51 -9.86 -16.26
C LYS A 73 19.14 -10.71 -17.47
N GLN A 74 20.09 -11.47 -17.98
CA GLN A 74 19.87 -12.35 -19.14
C GLN A 74 18.60 -13.19 -18.95
N GLY A 75 17.66 -13.06 -19.90
CA GLY A 75 16.37 -13.76 -19.89
C GLY A 75 15.18 -13.00 -19.28
N ASP A 76 15.40 -11.92 -18.51
CA ASP A 76 14.34 -11.03 -18.03
C ASP A 76 13.63 -10.33 -19.23
N SER A 77 12.35 -9.99 -19.08
CA SER A 77 11.59 -9.33 -20.16
C SER A 77 12.17 -7.98 -20.54
N LYS A 78 12.73 -7.23 -19.58
CA LYS A 78 13.37 -5.94 -19.83
C LYS A 78 14.71 -6.10 -20.54
N TYR A 79 15.47 -7.15 -20.22
CA TYR A 79 16.68 -7.50 -20.97
C TYR A 79 16.36 -7.84 -22.43
N LYS A 80 15.32 -8.66 -22.68
CA LYS A 80 14.91 -9.02 -24.05
C LYS A 80 14.46 -7.82 -24.87
N ASP A 81 13.62 -6.97 -24.27
CA ASP A 81 13.23 -5.69 -24.85
C ASP A 81 14.43 -4.78 -25.12
N HIS A 82 15.43 -4.78 -24.21
CA HIS A 82 16.65 -4.01 -24.40
C HIS A 82 17.45 -4.48 -25.63
N LEU A 83 17.67 -5.79 -25.72
CA LEU A 83 18.35 -6.41 -26.85
C LEU A 83 17.70 -6.07 -28.18
N GLU A 84 16.36 -6.13 -28.23
CA GLU A 84 15.61 -5.89 -29.47
C GLU A 84 15.71 -4.44 -29.95
N ARG A 85 15.67 -3.48 -29.03
CA ARG A 85 15.57 -2.05 -29.38
C ARG A 85 16.89 -1.30 -29.42
N TRP A 86 17.85 -1.69 -28.59
CA TRP A 86 19.15 -0.99 -28.48
C TRP A 86 20.36 -1.90 -28.62
N GLY A 87 20.20 -3.22 -28.47
CA GLY A 87 21.29 -4.17 -28.58
C GLY A 87 21.82 -4.66 -27.24
N HIS A 88 22.98 -5.33 -27.26
CA HIS A 88 23.51 -6.01 -26.08
C HIS A 88 23.98 -5.04 -24.99
N PRO A 89 23.69 -5.27 -23.69
CA PRO A 89 24.08 -4.37 -22.59
C PRO A 89 25.58 -4.11 -22.41
N SER A 90 26.45 -4.90 -23.06
CA SER A 90 27.89 -4.63 -23.14
C SER A 90 28.27 -3.51 -24.12
N GLU A 91 27.39 -3.20 -25.07
CA GLU A 91 27.62 -2.21 -26.12
C GLU A 91 26.72 -0.99 -25.90
N HIS A 92 25.44 -1.25 -25.63
CA HIS A 92 24.42 -0.26 -25.34
C HIS A 92 23.83 -0.57 -23.97
N GLY A 93 24.21 0.20 -22.95
CA GLY A 93 23.77 0.00 -21.58
C GLY A 93 22.94 1.18 -21.05
N TYR A 94 22.67 1.20 -19.75
CA TYR A 94 21.80 2.21 -19.15
C TYR A 94 22.35 3.63 -19.31
N LYS A 95 23.68 3.79 -19.33
CA LYS A 95 24.36 5.05 -19.66
C LYS A 95 23.93 5.65 -21.00
N ASP A 96 23.48 4.82 -21.95
CA ASP A 96 23.04 5.23 -23.28
C ASP A 96 21.52 5.52 -23.32
N ILE A 97 20.77 5.01 -22.35
CA ILE A 97 19.35 5.33 -22.14
C ILE A 97 19.19 6.71 -21.50
N ILE A 98 20.05 7.05 -20.52
CA ILE A 98 19.98 8.33 -19.79
C ILE A 98 19.88 9.55 -20.72
N PRO A 99 20.72 9.71 -21.77
CA PRO A 99 20.64 10.86 -22.67
C PRO A 99 19.34 10.96 -23.48
N LEU A 100 18.60 9.86 -23.64
CA LEU A 100 17.34 9.84 -24.39
C LEU A 100 16.17 10.43 -23.60
N TRP A 101 16.28 10.52 -22.28
CA TRP A 101 15.26 11.14 -21.45
C TRP A 101 15.35 12.66 -21.57
N LYS A 102 14.41 13.29 -22.28
CA LYS A 102 14.47 14.74 -22.58
C LYS A 102 13.40 15.57 -21.89
N ALA A 103 12.31 14.94 -21.39
CA ALA A 103 11.25 15.65 -20.67
C ALA A 103 10.64 16.82 -21.48
N GLU A 104 10.42 16.62 -22.79
CA GLU A 104 10.11 17.67 -23.75
C GLU A 104 8.78 18.39 -23.49
N LYS A 105 7.82 17.69 -22.87
CA LYS A 105 6.49 18.19 -22.51
C LYS A 105 6.34 18.41 -21.00
N PHE A 106 7.45 18.38 -20.25
CA PHE A 106 7.41 18.55 -18.81
C PHE A 106 7.07 20.00 -18.41
N ASP A 107 5.85 20.16 -17.90
CA ASP A 107 5.30 21.40 -17.35
C ASP A 107 4.91 21.19 -15.87
N PRO A 108 5.84 21.45 -14.93
CA PRO A 108 5.55 21.27 -13.50
C PRO A 108 4.49 22.24 -12.98
N ASP A 109 4.33 23.42 -13.60
CA ASP A 109 3.35 24.41 -13.14
C ASP A 109 1.92 23.90 -13.41
N ARG A 110 1.66 23.44 -14.64
CA ARG A 110 0.39 22.80 -15.01
C ARG A 110 0.12 21.58 -14.14
N LEU A 111 1.11 20.69 -14.00
CA LEU A 111 0.94 19.43 -13.29
C LEU A 111 0.64 19.65 -11.80
N ILE A 112 1.37 20.54 -11.12
CA ILE A 112 1.08 20.88 -9.71
C ILE A 112 -0.32 21.51 -9.56
N GLN A 113 -0.75 22.39 -10.47
CA GLN A 113 -2.11 22.94 -10.42
C GLN A 113 -3.17 21.84 -10.52
N LEU A 114 -3.00 20.92 -11.46
CA LEU A 114 -3.88 19.77 -11.63
C LEU A 114 -3.89 18.90 -10.37
N TYR A 115 -2.72 18.55 -9.83
CA TYR A 115 -2.60 17.74 -8.63
C TYR A 115 -3.21 18.40 -7.40
N LYS A 116 -3.03 19.71 -7.23
CA LYS A 116 -3.67 20.50 -6.18
C LYS A 116 -5.19 20.44 -6.28
N LYS A 117 -5.72 20.64 -7.49
CA LYS A 117 -7.16 20.58 -7.79
C LYS A 117 -7.72 19.18 -7.48
N ALA A 118 -6.96 18.14 -7.83
CA ALA A 118 -7.23 16.75 -7.50
C ALA A 118 -7.03 16.41 -6.00
N GLY A 119 -6.67 17.38 -5.17
CA GLY A 119 -6.65 17.25 -3.71
C GLY A 119 -5.27 17.09 -3.07
N ALA A 120 -4.18 17.07 -3.82
CA ALA A 120 -2.85 17.03 -3.21
C ALA A 120 -2.64 18.25 -2.29
N ARG A 121 -2.03 18.03 -1.13
CA ARG A 121 -1.59 19.08 -0.18
C ARG A 121 -0.08 19.11 -0.01
N TYR A 122 0.58 18.04 -0.43
CA TYR A 122 2.03 17.97 -0.57
C TYR A 122 2.38 17.21 -1.85
N PHE A 123 3.56 17.50 -2.40
CA PHE A 123 4.08 16.85 -3.59
C PHE A 123 5.49 16.35 -3.31
N VAL A 124 5.78 15.12 -3.74
CA VAL A 124 7.10 14.51 -3.64
C VAL A 124 7.70 14.38 -5.04
N SER A 125 8.93 14.87 -5.23
CA SER A 125 9.71 14.63 -6.45
C SER A 125 10.69 13.48 -6.23
N MET A 126 10.84 12.59 -7.21
CA MET A 126 12.03 11.74 -7.24
C MET A 126 13.30 12.59 -7.33
N ALA A 127 14.25 12.35 -6.43
CA ALA A 127 15.59 12.94 -6.49
C ALA A 127 16.60 11.95 -7.07
N SER A 128 16.62 10.72 -6.56
CA SER A 128 17.40 9.60 -7.13
C SER A 128 16.66 8.32 -6.87
N HIS A 129 16.50 7.50 -7.91
CA HIS A 129 16.11 6.11 -7.73
C HIS A 129 17.36 5.24 -7.46
N HIS A 130 17.23 3.91 -7.53
CA HIS A 130 18.35 2.97 -7.40
C HIS A 130 19.36 3.03 -8.54
N ASP A 131 19.07 3.78 -9.61
CA ASP A 131 19.91 3.89 -10.81
C ASP A 131 21.03 4.92 -10.68
N ASN A 132 21.15 5.57 -9.52
CA ASN A 132 22.22 6.55 -9.20
C ASN A 132 22.30 7.70 -10.23
N PHE A 133 21.16 8.08 -10.81
CA PHE A 133 21.03 9.26 -11.65
C PHE A 133 20.25 10.34 -10.90
N TYR A 134 20.82 11.54 -10.79
CA TYR A 134 20.26 12.60 -9.96
C TYR A 134 19.36 13.52 -10.76
N LEU A 135 18.13 13.70 -10.29
CA LEU A 135 17.15 14.61 -10.90
C LEU A 135 17.35 16.06 -10.47
N TRP A 136 18.41 16.35 -9.70
CA TRP A 136 18.76 17.69 -9.24
C TRP A 136 20.12 18.15 -9.78
N ASN A 137 20.40 19.45 -9.66
CA ASN A 137 21.72 20.00 -10.01
C ASN A 137 22.80 19.64 -8.97
N SER A 138 23.32 18.42 -9.02
CA SER A 138 24.40 17.98 -8.14
C SER A 138 25.77 18.46 -8.61
N LYS A 139 26.58 18.99 -7.68
CA LYS A 139 27.99 19.30 -7.91
C LYS A 139 28.90 18.12 -7.57
N LEU A 140 28.40 17.18 -6.77
CA LEU A 140 29.12 15.99 -6.33
C LEU A 140 29.05 14.82 -7.33
N HIS A 141 28.09 14.84 -8.25
CA HIS A 141 27.87 13.73 -9.19
C HIS A 141 27.54 14.21 -10.59
N LYS A 142 28.31 13.75 -11.59
CA LYS A 142 28.18 14.22 -12.97
C LYS A 142 26.94 13.67 -13.68
N TRP A 143 26.42 12.53 -13.23
CA TRP A 143 25.23 11.88 -13.80
C TRP A 143 23.97 12.49 -13.20
N ASN A 144 23.57 13.63 -13.75
CA ASN A 144 22.39 14.34 -13.31
C ASN A 144 21.62 15.01 -14.45
N ALA A 145 20.36 15.37 -14.20
CA ALA A 145 19.42 15.89 -15.19
C ALA A 145 19.78 17.28 -15.75
N VAL A 146 20.68 18.03 -15.09
CA VAL A 146 21.23 19.28 -15.64
C VAL A 146 22.34 18.98 -16.64
N ASN A 147 23.21 18.04 -16.30
CA ASN A 147 24.34 17.65 -17.15
C ASN A 147 23.92 16.75 -18.32
N MET A 148 22.83 16.01 -18.22
CA MET A 148 22.40 15.03 -19.23
C MET A 148 20.88 15.05 -19.43
N GLY A 149 20.41 14.42 -20.50
CA GLY A 149 18.98 14.27 -20.74
C GLY A 149 18.25 15.61 -20.89
N PRO A 150 17.37 16.02 -19.95
CA PRO A 150 16.53 17.22 -20.04
C PRO A 150 17.29 18.55 -19.99
N LYS A 151 18.52 18.57 -19.47
CA LYS A 151 19.27 19.82 -19.18
C LYS A 151 18.54 20.76 -18.23
N ARG A 152 17.84 20.18 -17.24
CA ARG A 152 16.99 20.88 -16.28
C ARG A 152 17.19 20.33 -14.87
N ASP A 153 17.05 21.22 -13.90
CA ASP A 153 16.97 20.85 -12.49
C ASP A 153 15.52 20.45 -12.18
N ILE A 154 15.22 19.16 -12.33
CA ILE A 154 13.85 18.63 -12.25
C ILE A 154 13.31 18.77 -10.82
N VAL A 155 14.11 18.45 -9.81
CA VAL A 155 13.74 18.63 -8.39
C VAL A 155 13.49 20.11 -8.08
N GLY A 156 14.37 21.01 -8.52
CA GLY A 156 14.20 22.44 -8.32
C GLY A 156 12.98 23.02 -9.04
N ASP A 157 12.68 22.56 -10.25
CA ASP A 157 11.52 23.02 -11.01
C ASP A 157 10.20 22.55 -10.38
N TRP A 158 10.12 21.30 -9.90
CA TRP A 158 8.99 20.83 -9.10
C TRP A 158 8.82 21.63 -7.82
N GLN A 159 9.92 21.91 -7.10
CA GLN A 159 9.86 22.69 -5.86
C GLN A 159 9.28 24.08 -6.11
N LYS A 160 9.75 24.79 -7.15
CA LYS A 160 9.26 26.12 -7.49
C LYS A 160 7.76 26.10 -7.77
N ALA A 161 7.28 25.11 -8.55
CA ALA A 161 5.87 24.95 -8.84
C ALA A 161 5.04 24.63 -7.59
N ALA A 162 5.48 23.67 -6.75
CA ALA A 162 4.83 23.33 -5.49
C ALA A 162 4.69 24.54 -4.57
N LYS A 163 5.77 25.29 -4.36
CA LYS A 163 5.76 26.53 -3.55
C LYS A 163 4.83 27.59 -4.14
N LYS A 164 4.89 27.82 -5.45
CA LYS A 164 4.02 28.79 -6.16
C LYS A 164 2.54 28.49 -5.94
N HIS A 165 2.16 27.21 -5.91
CA HIS A 165 0.77 26.79 -5.73
C HIS A 165 0.41 26.44 -4.28
N GLY A 166 1.32 26.66 -3.32
CA GLY A 166 1.07 26.48 -1.89
C GLY A 166 0.94 25.02 -1.46
N LEU A 167 1.68 24.10 -2.10
CA LEU A 167 1.85 22.72 -1.64
C LEU A 167 3.16 22.62 -0.84
N TYR A 168 3.14 21.81 0.21
CA TYR A 168 4.38 21.35 0.85
C TYR A 168 5.18 20.50 -0.15
N PHE A 169 6.51 20.61 -0.09
CA PHE A 169 7.38 19.97 -1.06
C PHE A 169 8.31 18.96 -0.40
N GLY A 170 8.27 17.73 -0.90
CA GLY A 170 9.16 16.66 -0.50
C GLY A 170 10.04 16.15 -1.64
N VAL A 171 11.05 15.37 -1.27
CA VAL A 171 11.90 14.62 -2.19
C VAL A 171 12.01 13.17 -1.74
N SER A 172 12.09 12.25 -2.69
CA SER A 172 12.36 10.83 -2.44
C SER A 172 13.73 10.42 -2.95
N GLU A 173 14.46 9.64 -2.16
CA GLU A 173 15.74 9.06 -2.52
C GLU A 173 15.79 7.56 -2.22
N HIS A 174 16.43 6.82 -3.12
CA HIS A 174 16.56 5.37 -3.06
C HIS A 174 18.04 4.95 -3.19
N LEU A 175 18.95 5.89 -2.93
CA LEU A 175 20.37 5.77 -3.25
C LEU A 175 21.06 4.74 -2.36
N GLY A 176 20.65 4.61 -1.09
CA GLY A 176 21.29 3.70 -0.14
C GLY A 176 21.33 2.24 -0.64
N ALA A 177 20.30 1.81 -1.37
CA ALA A 177 20.24 0.46 -1.95
C ALA A 177 20.94 0.32 -3.30
N SER A 178 21.19 1.44 -3.98
CA SER A 178 21.78 1.47 -5.32
C SER A 178 23.12 0.73 -5.41
N PHE A 179 23.94 0.81 -4.35
CA PHE A 179 25.29 0.26 -4.34
C PHE A 179 25.36 -1.24 -4.63
N THR A 180 24.49 -2.04 -3.99
CA THR A 180 24.42 -3.49 -4.24
C THR A 180 23.39 -3.83 -5.32
N TRP A 181 22.31 -3.05 -5.41
CA TRP A 181 21.26 -3.24 -6.41
C TRP A 181 21.80 -3.14 -7.84
N PHE A 182 22.69 -2.19 -8.13
CA PHE A 182 23.17 -1.96 -9.49
C PHE A 182 24.28 -2.92 -9.94
N GLN A 183 24.74 -3.83 -9.07
CA GLN A 183 25.84 -4.77 -9.36
C GLN A 183 25.54 -5.78 -10.47
N TRP A 184 24.28 -5.89 -10.91
CA TRP A 184 23.95 -6.65 -12.13
C TRP A 184 24.62 -6.08 -13.39
N ALA A 185 24.88 -4.77 -13.43
CA ALA A 185 25.59 -4.11 -14.53
C ALA A 185 27.07 -4.51 -14.63
N HIS A 186 27.64 -5.17 -13.61
CA HIS A 186 29.03 -5.68 -13.61
C HIS A 186 29.14 -7.12 -14.13
N LYS A 187 28.01 -7.76 -14.47
CA LYS A 187 27.97 -9.16 -14.90
C LYS A 187 28.18 -9.29 -16.41
N ALA A 188 27.95 -10.49 -16.92
CA ALA A 188 27.92 -10.85 -18.33
C ALA A 188 26.78 -11.85 -18.55
N ASP A 189 26.38 -12.01 -19.80
CA ASP A 189 25.58 -13.14 -20.25
C ASP A 189 26.27 -14.47 -19.91
N LYS A 190 25.49 -15.49 -19.57
CA LYS A 190 26.00 -16.86 -19.35
C LYS A 190 26.05 -17.67 -20.63
N ASP A 191 25.07 -17.45 -21.51
CA ASP A 191 24.88 -18.20 -22.76
C ASP A 191 24.75 -17.26 -23.97
N GLY A 192 24.80 -17.82 -25.18
CA GLY A 192 24.58 -17.07 -26.42
C GLY A 192 25.83 -16.34 -26.97
N PRO A 193 25.67 -15.54 -28.04
CA PRO A 193 26.80 -14.99 -28.81
C PRO A 193 27.70 -14.01 -28.04
N LYS A 194 27.21 -13.45 -26.93
CA LYS A 194 27.93 -12.52 -26.05
C LYS A 194 28.21 -13.11 -24.67
N ALA A 195 28.10 -14.44 -24.51
CA ALA A 195 28.43 -15.13 -23.27
C ALA A 195 29.83 -14.75 -22.77
N GLY A 196 29.93 -14.39 -21.49
CA GLY A 196 31.18 -14.00 -20.85
C GLY A 196 31.70 -12.60 -21.21
N VAL A 197 31.06 -11.88 -22.14
CA VAL A 197 31.40 -10.47 -22.43
C VAL A 197 30.84 -9.59 -21.31
N PRO A 198 31.68 -8.86 -20.54
CA PRO A 198 31.20 -8.00 -19.47
C PRO A 198 30.27 -6.91 -19.99
N TYR A 199 29.21 -6.62 -19.24
CA TYR A 199 28.36 -5.47 -19.51
C TYR A 199 29.10 -4.15 -19.23
N ASP A 200 28.50 -3.03 -19.64
CA ASP A 200 29.16 -1.72 -19.55
C ASP A 200 29.42 -1.22 -18.12
N GLY A 201 28.73 -1.75 -17.11
CA GLY A 201 29.00 -1.44 -15.71
C GLY A 201 30.32 -1.99 -15.18
N ALA A 202 30.88 -3.02 -15.83
CA ALA A 202 32.20 -3.54 -15.50
C ALA A 202 33.34 -2.61 -15.91
N ASP A 203 33.11 -1.65 -16.82
CA ASP A 203 34.11 -0.68 -17.26
C ASP A 203 34.34 0.40 -16.17
N PRO A 204 35.57 0.52 -15.62
CA PRO A 204 35.90 1.51 -14.59
C PRO A 204 35.58 2.96 -14.95
N LYS A 205 35.50 3.29 -16.25
CA LYS A 205 35.11 4.62 -16.73
C LYS A 205 33.70 5.04 -16.27
N TYR A 206 32.81 4.08 -16.02
CA TYR A 206 31.41 4.31 -15.67
C TYR A 206 31.07 3.91 -14.22
N TRP A 207 32.06 3.59 -13.38
CA TRP A 207 31.84 3.25 -11.97
C TRP A 207 31.27 4.39 -11.14
N ASP A 208 31.34 5.63 -11.59
CA ASP A 208 30.63 6.71 -10.92
C ASP A 208 29.11 6.57 -11.06
N LEU A 209 28.61 6.05 -12.19
CA LEU A 209 27.21 5.67 -12.37
C LEU A 209 26.88 4.30 -11.74
N TYR A 210 27.62 3.26 -12.10
CA TYR A 210 27.30 1.86 -11.75
C TYR A 210 27.84 1.39 -10.40
N HIS A 211 28.50 2.30 -9.66
CA HIS A 211 29.35 2.01 -8.51
C HIS A 211 30.54 1.13 -8.89
N PHE A 212 31.61 1.14 -8.08
CA PHE A 212 32.68 0.15 -8.24
C PHE A 212 32.16 -1.27 -7.85
N PRO A 213 32.87 -2.35 -8.21
CA PRO A 213 32.45 -3.69 -7.85
C PRO A 213 32.30 -3.87 -6.34
N ALA A 214 31.19 -4.45 -5.91
CA ALA A 214 30.98 -4.79 -4.51
C ALA A 214 32.02 -5.80 -4.02
N GLU A 215 32.41 -5.68 -2.74
CA GLU A 215 33.27 -6.67 -2.10
C GLU A 215 32.57 -8.05 -2.08
N PRO A 216 33.32 -9.17 -2.16
CA PRO A 216 32.73 -10.49 -2.06
C PRO A 216 31.86 -10.65 -0.81
N GLY A 217 30.58 -10.99 -1.01
CA GLY A 217 29.61 -11.19 0.08
C GLY A 217 28.79 -9.94 0.45
N ASP A 218 29.10 -8.77 -0.11
CA ASP A 218 28.30 -7.56 0.09
C ASP A 218 27.08 -7.53 -0.85
N THR A 219 26.06 -8.29 -0.47
CA THR A 219 24.84 -8.53 -1.28
C THR A 219 23.55 -8.06 -0.61
N LYS A 220 23.67 -7.48 0.59
CA LYS A 220 22.52 -6.98 1.36
C LYS A 220 21.91 -5.75 0.70
N TRP A 221 20.67 -5.44 1.08
CA TRP A 221 19.97 -4.25 0.59
C TRP A 221 20.77 -2.96 0.84
N TYR A 222 21.35 -2.82 2.04
CA TYR A 222 22.32 -1.76 2.34
C TYR A 222 23.70 -2.36 2.56
N SER A 223 24.69 -1.72 1.94
CA SER A 223 26.08 -2.13 2.04
C SER A 223 26.72 -1.74 3.38
N ASN A 224 27.67 -2.56 3.84
CA ASN A 224 28.53 -2.23 4.98
C ASN A 224 29.83 -1.51 4.59
N ASN A 225 30.02 -1.17 3.31
CA ASN A 225 31.23 -0.50 2.83
C ASN A 225 31.25 0.96 3.29
N PRO A 226 32.20 1.38 4.16
CA PRO A 226 32.20 2.72 4.73
C PRO A 226 32.40 3.81 3.67
N LYS A 227 33.03 3.51 2.52
CA LYS A 227 33.16 4.49 1.42
C LYS A 227 31.81 4.79 0.77
N TRP A 228 30.98 3.77 0.58
CA TRP A 228 29.63 3.95 0.03
C TRP A 228 28.70 4.62 1.02
N GLN A 229 28.83 4.30 2.31
CA GLN A 229 28.08 5.00 3.36
C GLN A 229 28.41 6.49 3.42
N GLN A 230 29.71 6.85 3.36
CA GLN A 230 30.14 8.25 3.27
C GLN A 230 29.61 8.93 2.01
N GLN A 231 29.72 8.28 0.85
CA GLN A 231 29.21 8.82 -0.40
C GLN A 231 27.71 9.10 -0.32
N TRP A 232 26.91 8.14 0.18
CA TRP A 232 25.47 8.34 0.38
C TRP A 232 25.20 9.55 1.28
N PHE A 233 25.90 9.65 2.42
CA PHE A 233 25.72 10.77 3.34
C PHE A 233 26.00 12.10 2.65
N ASP A 234 27.15 12.26 2.00
CA ASP A 234 27.54 13.51 1.34
C ASP A 234 26.53 13.93 0.25
N ARG A 235 26.05 12.96 -0.53
CA ARG A 235 25.12 13.17 -1.66
C ARG A 235 23.71 13.52 -1.21
N ILE A 236 23.17 12.80 -0.21
CA ILE A 236 21.84 13.10 0.32
C ILE A 236 21.88 14.38 1.18
N LYS A 237 23.01 14.68 1.82
CA LYS A 237 23.20 15.97 2.51
C LYS A 237 23.15 17.14 1.53
N GLU A 238 23.82 17.04 0.37
CA GLU A 238 23.74 18.05 -0.69
C GLU A 238 22.29 18.27 -1.15
N LEU A 239 21.53 17.19 -1.34
CA LEU A 239 20.10 17.27 -1.68
C LEU A 239 19.30 18.03 -0.61
N VAL A 240 19.46 17.67 0.66
CA VAL A 240 18.76 18.32 1.77
C VAL A 240 19.15 19.79 1.91
N ASP A 241 20.44 20.13 1.84
CA ASP A 241 20.93 21.50 1.96
C ASP A 241 20.44 22.41 0.82
N ASN A 242 20.44 21.90 -0.41
CA ASN A 242 20.04 22.61 -1.61
C ASN A 242 18.54 22.95 -1.58
N TYR A 243 17.69 21.99 -1.23
CA TYR A 243 16.25 22.13 -1.39
C TYR A 243 15.51 22.40 -0.08
N LYS A 244 16.07 22.02 1.08
CA LYS A 244 15.42 22.13 2.40
C LYS A 244 13.97 21.61 2.35
N PRO A 245 13.76 20.33 1.97
CA PRO A 245 12.43 19.81 1.76
C PRO A 245 11.61 19.81 3.05
N ASP A 246 10.28 19.92 2.91
CA ASP A 246 9.33 19.68 3.99
C ASP A 246 9.23 18.19 4.32
N LEU A 247 9.51 17.32 3.35
CA LEU A 247 9.52 15.86 3.52
C LEU A 247 10.72 15.21 2.80
N LEU A 248 11.45 14.37 3.51
CA LEU A 248 12.47 13.47 2.94
C LEU A 248 11.97 12.02 3.04
N TYR A 249 11.72 11.41 1.89
CA TYR A 249 11.40 10.00 1.76
C TYR A 249 12.67 9.21 1.43
N THR A 250 12.94 8.17 2.21
CA THR A 250 14.02 7.23 1.94
C THR A 250 13.46 5.83 1.75
N ASP A 251 13.79 5.21 0.62
CA ASP A 251 13.37 3.85 0.32
C ASP A 251 14.12 2.81 1.17
N GLY A 252 13.37 1.83 1.68
CA GLY A 252 13.81 0.86 2.69
C GLY A 252 13.77 1.42 4.11
N GLY A 253 14.48 0.78 5.04
CA GLY A 253 14.56 1.23 6.43
C GLY A 253 15.47 2.45 6.62
N VAL A 254 15.85 2.77 7.86
CA VAL A 254 16.91 3.76 8.10
C VAL A 254 18.19 3.30 7.37
N PRO A 255 18.78 4.10 6.48
CA PRO A 255 19.95 3.72 5.69
C PRO A 255 21.05 3.15 6.55
N PHE A 256 21.52 1.96 6.15
CA PHE A 256 22.58 1.20 6.80
C PHE A 256 22.30 0.76 8.26
N GLY A 257 21.17 1.17 8.86
CA GLY A 257 20.80 0.82 10.23
C GLY A 257 21.80 1.31 11.29
N ASN A 258 22.58 2.35 11.00
CA ASN A 258 23.68 2.84 11.84
C ASN A 258 23.73 4.38 11.90
N GLU A 259 24.78 4.92 12.52
CA GLU A 259 24.99 6.37 12.73
C GLU A 259 24.90 7.19 11.43
N VAL A 260 25.20 6.62 10.27
CA VAL A 260 25.16 7.33 8.97
C VAL A 260 23.73 7.75 8.63
N GLY A 261 22.79 6.80 8.67
CA GLY A 261 21.37 7.08 8.45
C GLY A 261 20.81 8.01 9.54
N LEU A 262 21.16 7.77 10.80
CA LEU A 262 20.71 8.60 11.93
C LEU A 262 21.23 10.05 11.85
N SER A 263 22.46 10.24 11.35
CA SER A 263 23.04 11.56 11.11
C SER A 263 22.28 12.36 10.07
N MET A 264 21.81 11.71 8.99
CA MET A 264 20.98 12.38 7.99
C MET A 264 19.65 12.86 8.57
N ILE A 265 18.99 12.01 9.37
CA ILE A 265 17.73 12.34 10.03
C ILE A 265 17.93 13.52 11.00
N ALA A 266 18.96 13.46 11.84
CA ALA A 266 19.29 14.53 12.77
C ALA A 266 19.61 15.85 12.04
N HIS A 267 20.37 15.79 10.94
CA HIS A 267 20.67 16.93 10.10
C HIS A 267 19.40 17.58 9.52
N LEU A 268 18.48 16.78 8.96
CA LEU A 268 17.20 17.26 8.45
C LEU A 268 16.38 17.98 9.53
N TYR A 269 16.20 17.36 10.70
CA TYR A 269 15.41 17.94 11.79
C TYR A 269 16.06 19.19 12.40
N ASN A 270 17.40 19.27 12.46
CA ASN A 270 18.10 20.46 12.92
C ASN A 270 17.98 21.63 11.93
N ILE A 271 17.88 21.36 10.63
CA ILE A 271 17.64 22.39 9.59
C ILE A 271 16.18 22.83 9.59
N ASN A 272 15.26 21.88 9.68
CA ASN A 272 13.83 22.12 9.61
C ASN A 272 13.10 21.27 10.66
N PRO A 273 12.78 21.85 11.83
CA PRO A 273 12.02 21.17 12.88
C PRO A 273 10.58 20.78 12.47
N GLN A 274 10.08 21.29 11.34
CA GLN A 274 8.79 20.93 10.77
C GLN A 274 8.92 19.90 9.63
N ALA A 275 10.11 19.36 9.38
CA ALA A 275 10.30 18.36 8.34
C ALA A 275 9.74 16.99 8.75
N VAL A 276 9.32 16.22 7.76
CA VAL A 276 8.96 14.82 7.88
C VAL A 276 10.06 13.97 7.27
N TYR A 277 10.69 13.11 8.07
CA TYR A 277 11.46 11.99 7.55
C TYR A 277 10.55 10.76 7.49
N THR A 278 10.57 10.03 6.38
CA THR A 278 9.75 8.83 6.19
C THR A 278 10.54 7.69 5.58
N CYS A 279 10.35 6.47 6.10
CA CYS A 279 11.01 5.26 5.63
C CYS A 279 10.19 4.00 5.98
N LYS A 280 10.54 2.86 5.40
CA LYS A 280 9.88 1.55 5.56
C LYS A 280 10.28 0.86 6.87
N GLN A 281 10.22 1.60 7.98
CA GLN A 281 10.55 1.12 9.31
C GLN A 281 9.61 1.73 10.34
N LYS A 282 9.20 0.90 11.32
CA LYS A 282 8.37 1.33 12.46
C LYS A 282 8.86 2.63 13.08
N SER A 283 7.94 3.57 13.24
CA SER A 283 8.20 4.93 13.74
C SER A 283 8.82 4.92 15.14
N GLU A 284 8.13 4.27 16.08
CA GLU A 284 8.40 4.35 17.53
C GLU A 284 8.65 5.80 18.01
N GLY A 285 7.98 6.77 17.40
CA GLY A 285 8.05 8.19 17.75
C GLY A 285 9.24 8.96 17.20
N ARG A 286 9.98 8.44 16.20
CA ARG A 286 11.22 9.07 15.69
C ARG A 286 11.12 9.62 14.26
N TRP A 287 10.19 9.11 13.49
CA TRP A 287 9.93 9.45 12.08
C TRP A 287 8.53 8.96 11.69
N VAL A 288 8.13 9.16 10.43
CA VAL A 288 6.90 8.60 9.87
C VAL A 288 7.20 7.22 9.28
N GLU A 289 6.43 6.20 9.66
CA GLU A 289 6.51 4.87 9.05
C GLU A 289 5.78 4.89 7.70
N ASP A 290 6.43 4.36 6.67
CA ASP A 290 5.90 4.25 5.32
C ASP A 290 5.66 2.79 4.92
N LEU A 291 4.45 2.49 4.45
CA LEU A 291 4.08 1.14 4.01
C LEU A 291 3.94 1.04 2.50
N GLU A 292 5.00 0.60 1.81
CA GLU A 292 4.96 0.31 0.38
C GLU A 292 3.74 -0.51 -0.05
N ARG A 293 2.90 0.07 -0.90
CA ARG A 293 1.68 -0.55 -1.44
C ARG A 293 0.84 -1.19 -0.36
N GLY A 294 0.81 -0.56 0.80
CA GLY A 294 0.39 -1.19 2.05
C GLY A 294 -0.70 -0.43 2.77
N VAL A 295 -1.21 -1.06 3.83
CA VAL A 295 -2.19 -0.48 4.75
C VAL A 295 -1.88 -0.89 6.18
N MET A 296 -2.38 -0.14 7.16
CA MET A 296 -2.40 -0.57 8.56
C MET A 296 -3.63 -1.45 8.84
N PRO A 297 -3.54 -2.41 9.78
CA PRO A 297 -4.68 -3.26 10.15
C PRO A 297 -5.75 -2.51 10.97
N GLY A 298 -5.38 -1.38 11.58
CA GLY A 298 -6.26 -0.54 12.40
C GLY A 298 -5.62 0.83 12.64
N ILE A 299 -6.14 1.57 13.62
CA ILE A 299 -5.61 2.89 13.99
C ILE A 299 -4.20 2.74 14.56
N ASN A 300 -3.22 3.43 13.96
CA ASN A 300 -1.87 3.51 14.51
C ASN A 300 -1.76 4.75 15.42
N PRO A 301 -1.22 4.64 16.65
CA PRO A 301 -1.01 5.79 17.52
C PRO A 301 -0.02 6.80 16.93
N TYR A 302 0.94 6.34 16.13
CA TYR A 302 1.86 7.21 15.39
C TYR A 302 1.28 7.52 14.00
N PRO A 303 1.26 8.79 13.56
CA PRO A 303 0.98 9.11 12.17
C PRO A 303 1.92 8.33 11.23
N TRP A 304 1.35 7.79 10.18
CA TRP A 304 2.05 6.94 9.20
C TRP A 304 1.69 7.37 7.78
N GLN A 305 2.39 6.83 6.80
CA GLN A 305 2.14 7.03 5.38
C GLN A 305 2.08 5.68 4.66
N THR A 306 1.36 5.62 3.56
CA THR A 306 1.55 4.58 2.55
C THR A 306 1.80 5.26 1.22
N ASP A 307 2.83 4.79 0.53
CA ASP A 307 3.11 5.07 -0.87
C ASP A 307 2.48 3.98 -1.74
N THR A 308 1.84 4.40 -2.81
CA THR A 308 1.33 3.48 -3.83
C THR A 308 1.29 4.16 -5.19
N SER A 309 0.90 3.43 -6.24
CA SER A 309 0.80 3.94 -7.59
C SER A 309 -0.52 3.53 -8.23
N ILE A 310 -1.10 4.44 -9.03
CA ILE A 310 -2.21 4.12 -9.93
C ILE A 310 -1.81 3.07 -10.96
N GLY A 311 -0.51 2.90 -11.21
CA GLY A 311 0.04 1.92 -12.14
C GLY A 311 1.20 1.10 -11.55
N ASP A 312 2.20 0.81 -12.37
CA ASP A 312 3.57 0.51 -11.91
C ASP A 312 4.20 1.79 -11.31
N TRP A 313 5.42 1.74 -10.77
CA TRP A 313 6.08 2.96 -10.26
C TRP A 313 6.56 3.87 -11.40
N TYR A 314 7.19 3.30 -12.43
CA TYR A 314 7.53 3.98 -13.68
C TYR A 314 6.50 3.69 -14.79
N TYR A 315 6.52 4.51 -15.85
CA TYR A 315 5.62 4.31 -16.99
C TYR A 315 5.81 2.94 -17.64
N ASN A 316 4.70 2.25 -17.79
CA ASN A 316 4.61 0.97 -18.47
C ASN A 316 3.42 1.04 -19.42
N LYS A 317 3.69 1.07 -20.72
CA LYS A 317 2.67 1.23 -21.77
C LYS A 317 1.63 0.10 -21.81
N ASN A 318 1.94 -1.03 -21.19
CA ASN A 318 1.06 -2.20 -21.13
C ASN A 318 0.29 -2.29 -19.80
N TRP A 319 0.49 -1.35 -18.88
CA TRP A 319 -0.12 -1.39 -17.57
C TRP A 319 -1.57 -0.90 -17.61
N LYS A 320 -2.42 -1.51 -16.78
CA LYS A 320 -3.81 -1.06 -16.58
C LYS A 320 -3.89 -0.23 -15.32
N PHE A 321 -4.29 1.04 -15.45
CA PHE A 321 -4.42 1.92 -14.30
C PHE A 321 -5.52 1.44 -13.36
N ARG A 322 -5.31 1.67 -12.05
CA ARG A 322 -6.34 1.49 -11.03
C ARG A 322 -7.47 2.49 -11.31
N PRO A 323 -8.74 2.11 -11.12
CA PRO A 323 -9.85 3.04 -11.25
C PRO A 323 -9.80 4.10 -10.14
N VAL A 324 -10.31 5.31 -10.41
CA VAL A 324 -10.36 6.41 -9.44
C VAL A 324 -11.08 6.04 -8.13
N SER A 325 -12.08 5.15 -8.20
CA SER A 325 -12.79 4.64 -7.01
C SER A 325 -11.84 3.95 -6.03
N TRP A 326 -10.84 3.22 -6.53
CA TRP A 326 -9.84 2.57 -5.68
C TRP A 326 -9.01 3.60 -4.92
N THR A 327 -8.56 4.67 -5.58
CA THR A 327 -7.82 5.77 -4.94
C THR A 327 -8.66 6.44 -3.84
N ILE A 328 -9.93 6.74 -4.13
CA ILE A 328 -10.85 7.36 -3.16
C ILE A 328 -11.05 6.46 -1.95
N HIS A 329 -11.30 5.17 -2.17
CA HIS A 329 -11.54 4.21 -1.09
C HIS A 329 -10.29 3.99 -0.23
N MET A 330 -9.12 3.89 -0.86
CA MET A 330 -7.84 3.83 -0.16
C MET A 330 -7.62 5.07 0.70
N LEU A 331 -7.83 6.28 0.16
CA LEU A 331 -7.69 7.52 0.91
C LEU A 331 -8.56 7.53 2.17
N CYS A 332 -9.84 7.15 2.05
CA CYS A 332 -10.75 7.06 3.19
C CYS A 332 -10.29 6.03 4.24
N ASP A 333 -9.86 4.83 3.81
CA ASP A 333 -9.36 3.79 4.72
C ASP A 333 -8.11 4.24 5.47
N ILE A 334 -7.13 4.79 4.75
CA ILE A 334 -5.85 5.25 5.30
C ILE A 334 -6.07 6.37 6.32
N VAL A 335 -6.87 7.38 5.97
CA VAL A 335 -7.11 8.55 6.83
C VAL A 335 -7.83 8.16 8.12
N SER A 336 -8.78 7.21 8.04
CA SER A 336 -9.47 6.70 9.23
C SER A 336 -8.55 5.95 10.21
N LYS A 337 -7.38 5.51 9.74
CA LYS A 337 -6.38 4.75 10.50
C LYS A 337 -5.16 5.57 10.92
N ASN A 338 -5.26 6.89 10.87
CA ASN A 338 -4.21 7.87 11.21
C ASN A 338 -3.10 8.01 10.16
N GLY A 339 -3.38 7.63 8.91
CA GLY A 339 -2.38 7.65 7.84
C GLY A 339 -2.56 8.79 6.85
N ASN A 340 -1.52 8.97 6.03
CA ASN A 340 -1.53 9.74 4.80
C ASN A 340 -1.34 8.82 3.58
N LEU A 341 -2.00 9.14 2.47
CA LEU A 341 -1.77 8.49 1.17
C LEU A 341 -0.82 9.34 0.33
N LEU A 342 0.31 8.76 -0.08
CA LEU A 342 1.20 9.30 -1.10
C LEU A 342 0.97 8.52 -2.40
N LEU A 343 0.26 9.13 -3.35
CA LEU A 343 -0.10 8.48 -4.60
C LEU A 343 0.85 8.89 -5.73
N ASN A 344 1.59 7.92 -6.27
CA ASN A 344 2.37 8.09 -7.47
C ASN A 344 1.46 8.23 -8.70
N ILE A 345 1.64 9.33 -9.42
CA ILE A 345 1.01 9.59 -10.71
C ILE A 345 2.05 9.30 -11.80
N VAL A 346 1.77 8.24 -12.57
CA VAL A 346 2.72 7.70 -13.55
C VAL A 346 2.77 8.59 -14.78
N GLN A 347 3.94 9.17 -15.06
CA GLN A 347 4.17 10.09 -16.18
C GLN A 347 4.96 9.44 -17.31
N ARG A 348 4.64 9.81 -18.54
CA ARG A 348 5.39 9.40 -19.74
C ARG A 348 6.82 9.95 -19.72
N PRO A 349 7.73 9.41 -20.54
CA PRO A 349 9.13 9.88 -20.59
C PRO A 349 9.28 11.35 -20.97
N ASP A 350 8.36 11.88 -21.77
CA ASP A 350 8.34 13.29 -22.18
C ASP A 350 7.74 14.23 -21.12
N GLY A 351 7.20 13.70 -20.02
CA GLY A 351 6.60 14.46 -18.92
C GLY A 351 5.09 14.71 -19.07
N SER A 352 4.46 14.18 -20.13
CA SER A 352 3.00 14.23 -20.27
C SER A 352 2.29 13.10 -19.50
N LEU A 353 0.99 13.28 -19.27
CA LEU A 353 0.10 12.26 -18.69
C LEU A 353 -0.71 11.58 -19.78
N ASP A 354 -1.11 10.33 -19.53
CA ASP A 354 -2.11 9.67 -20.37
C ASP A 354 -3.48 10.36 -20.20
N PRO A 355 -4.29 10.46 -21.28
CA PRO A 355 -5.62 11.07 -21.18
C PRO A 355 -6.51 10.41 -20.13
N GLU A 356 -6.39 9.10 -19.93
CA GLU A 356 -7.09 8.38 -18.86
C GLU A 356 -6.68 8.88 -17.47
N VAL A 357 -5.39 9.13 -17.24
CA VAL A 357 -4.86 9.64 -15.97
C VAL A 357 -5.33 11.08 -15.73
N GLU A 358 -5.33 11.93 -16.77
CA GLU A 358 -5.89 13.29 -16.68
C GLU A 358 -7.38 13.26 -16.29
N GLN A 359 -8.16 12.37 -16.91
CA GLN A 359 -9.58 12.22 -16.57
C GLN A 359 -9.78 11.71 -15.13
N GLN A 360 -8.97 10.75 -14.67
CA GLN A 360 -9.02 10.26 -13.28
C GLN A 360 -8.71 11.37 -12.27
N LEU A 361 -7.76 12.26 -12.56
CA LEU A 361 -7.43 13.40 -11.71
C LEU A 361 -8.58 14.42 -11.65
N GLU A 362 -9.25 14.67 -12.78
CA GLU A 362 -10.44 15.53 -12.82
C GLU A 362 -11.62 14.92 -12.04
N ASP A 363 -11.83 13.61 -12.12
CA ASP A 363 -12.89 12.94 -11.36
C ASP A 363 -12.58 12.91 -9.86
N LEU A 364 -11.31 12.75 -9.49
CA LEU A 364 -10.85 12.89 -8.11
C LEU A 364 -11.05 14.32 -7.60
N ALA A 365 -10.78 15.33 -8.43
CA ALA A 365 -11.00 16.74 -8.08
C ALA A 365 -12.47 17.03 -7.74
N LYS A 366 -13.41 16.56 -8.58
CA LYS A 366 -14.86 16.68 -8.32
C LYS A 366 -15.26 16.01 -7.01
N TRP A 367 -14.70 14.84 -6.72
CA TRP A 367 -14.98 14.13 -5.47
C TRP A 367 -14.47 14.92 -4.26
N ILE A 368 -13.24 15.46 -4.34
CA ILE A 368 -12.61 16.26 -3.29
C ILE A 368 -13.37 17.55 -3.00
N GLU A 369 -13.92 18.22 -4.02
CA GLU A 369 -14.73 19.43 -3.84
C GLU A 369 -15.91 19.19 -2.87
N VAL A 370 -16.53 18.01 -2.95
CA VAL A 370 -17.67 17.64 -2.10
C VAL A 370 -17.24 17.02 -0.77
N HIS A 371 -16.25 16.13 -0.78
CA HIS A 371 -15.93 15.26 0.36
C HIS A 371 -14.70 15.69 1.15
N GLY A 372 -13.95 16.70 0.68
CA GLY A 372 -12.69 17.12 1.26
C GLY A 372 -12.78 17.51 2.74
N GLU A 373 -13.92 18.04 3.20
CA GLU A 373 -14.14 18.38 4.61
C GLU A 373 -14.05 17.15 5.54
N ALA A 374 -14.43 15.97 5.06
CA ALA A 374 -14.34 14.71 5.80
C ALA A 374 -12.94 14.07 5.76
N ILE A 375 -11.99 14.68 5.03
CA ILE A 375 -10.63 14.19 4.87
C ILE A 375 -9.64 15.15 5.53
N TYR A 376 -9.55 16.39 5.05
CA TYR A 376 -8.49 17.32 5.43
C TYR A 376 -8.64 17.88 6.84
N GLY A 377 -7.53 17.87 7.59
CA GLY A 377 -7.50 18.32 8.99
C GLY A 377 -8.29 17.44 9.95
N THR A 378 -8.73 16.26 9.52
CA THR A 378 -9.45 15.32 10.39
C THR A 378 -8.48 14.44 11.19
N ARG A 379 -8.98 13.77 12.22
CA ARG A 379 -8.29 12.70 12.95
C ARG A 379 -9.15 11.44 12.97
N PRO A 380 -8.55 10.26 13.19
CA PRO A 380 -9.33 9.04 13.46
C PRO A 380 -10.34 9.28 14.57
N TRP A 381 -11.48 8.61 14.48
CA TRP A 381 -12.36 8.47 15.63
C TRP A 381 -11.83 7.40 16.60
N LEU A 382 -12.68 6.90 17.50
CA LEU A 382 -12.35 5.83 18.43
C LEU A 382 -12.29 4.44 17.75
N VAL A 383 -13.01 4.26 16.64
CA VAL A 383 -12.90 3.13 15.72
C VAL A 383 -12.69 3.66 14.31
N TYR A 384 -11.88 2.97 13.50
CA TYR A 384 -11.55 3.45 12.15
C TYR A 384 -12.70 3.22 11.16
N GLY A 385 -13.53 2.19 11.38
CA GLY A 385 -14.54 1.83 10.42
C GLY A 385 -15.29 0.54 10.76
N GLU A 386 -16.29 0.27 9.92
CA GLU A 386 -17.14 -0.92 9.91
C GLU A 386 -17.08 -1.59 8.54
N GLY A 387 -17.63 -2.80 8.45
CA GLY A 387 -17.80 -3.53 7.21
C GLY A 387 -17.01 -4.82 7.10
N THR A 388 -17.11 -5.41 5.92
CA THR A 388 -16.64 -6.76 5.60
C THR A 388 -15.16 -6.80 5.26
N VAL A 389 -14.59 -5.71 4.75
CA VAL A 389 -13.16 -5.67 4.41
C VAL A 389 -12.32 -5.49 5.67
N LYS A 390 -11.64 -6.56 6.08
CA LYS A 390 -10.65 -6.56 7.16
C LYS A 390 -9.24 -6.61 6.59
N THR A 391 -8.44 -5.58 6.88
CA THR A 391 -7.07 -5.47 6.39
C THR A 391 -6.11 -6.17 7.37
N LYS A 392 -5.32 -7.15 6.92
CA LYS A 392 -4.27 -7.77 7.75
C LYS A 392 -3.07 -6.85 8.02
N GLY A 393 -2.95 -5.80 7.21
CA GLY A 393 -1.87 -4.80 7.29
C GLY A 393 -0.53 -5.28 6.73
N GLY A 394 0.35 -4.31 6.46
CA GLY A 394 1.71 -4.53 5.94
C GLY A 394 1.89 -4.12 4.48
N HIS A 395 3.13 -4.27 3.99
CA HIS A 395 3.53 -3.94 2.63
C HIS A 395 2.86 -4.83 1.58
N PHE A 396 2.53 -4.27 0.42
CA PHE A 396 1.88 -4.96 -0.71
C PHE A 396 0.56 -5.64 -0.33
N LYS A 397 -0.26 -4.94 0.47
CA LYS A 397 -1.57 -5.40 0.96
C LYS A 397 -2.64 -4.35 0.68
N GLU A 398 -2.73 -3.86 -0.55
CA GLU A 398 -3.65 -2.79 -0.96
C GLU A 398 -4.77 -3.25 -1.93
N ASP A 399 -4.80 -4.54 -2.24
CA ASP A 399 -5.78 -5.14 -3.15
C ASP A 399 -7.09 -5.46 -2.42
N PHE A 400 -7.90 -4.42 -2.19
CA PHE A 400 -9.24 -4.55 -1.62
C PHE A 400 -10.33 -4.09 -2.57
N LYS A 401 -11.50 -4.70 -2.42
CA LYS A 401 -12.72 -4.27 -3.07
C LYS A 401 -13.73 -3.87 -2.00
N TYR A 402 -13.77 -2.57 -1.73
CA TYR A 402 -14.75 -1.99 -0.83
C TYR A 402 -16.13 -1.89 -1.49
N SER A 403 -17.14 -1.73 -0.64
CA SER A 403 -18.53 -1.54 -1.01
C SER A 403 -19.20 -0.51 -0.10
N SER A 404 -20.46 -0.19 -0.39
CA SER A 404 -21.28 0.67 0.47
C SER A 404 -21.49 0.12 1.90
N LYS A 405 -21.13 -1.14 2.16
CA LYS A 405 -21.15 -1.76 3.49
C LYS A 405 -19.90 -1.46 4.31
N ASP A 406 -18.85 -0.98 3.66
CA ASP A 406 -17.61 -0.59 4.32
C ASP A 406 -17.68 0.90 4.63
N ILE A 407 -17.67 1.24 5.92
CA ILE A 407 -17.77 2.62 6.41
C ILE A 407 -16.45 3.00 7.06
N ARG A 408 -15.95 4.20 6.80
CA ARG A 408 -14.76 4.77 7.43
C ARG A 408 -15.10 6.02 8.20
N PHE A 409 -14.47 6.17 9.38
CA PHE A 409 -14.76 7.27 10.30
C PHE A 409 -13.58 8.22 10.42
N THR A 410 -13.91 9.51 10.39
CA THR A 410 -12.97 10.60 10.71
C THR A 410 -13.69 11.64 11.57
N THR A 411 -12.93 12.47 12.27
CA THR A 411 -13.47 13.51 13.15
C THR A 411 -12.77 14.84 12.97
N LYS A 412 -13.52 15.93 13.18
CA LYS A 412 -12.98 17.29 13.24
C LYS A 412 -13.78 18.11 14.24
N GLY A 413 -13.17 18.49 15.36
CA GLY A 413 -13.88 19.12 16.46
C GLY A 413 -14.98 18.18 17.01
N ASN A 414 -16.22 18.65 17.06
CA ASN A 414 -17.39 17.89 17.50
C ASN A 414 -18.13 17.15 16.36
N ILE A 415 -17.57 17.14 15.15
CA ILE A 415 -18.16 16.51 13.98
C ILE A 415 -17.55 15.11 13.80
N LEU A 416 -18.41 14.12 13.65
CA LEU A 416 -18.09 12.78 13.18
C LEU A 416 -18.50 12.65 11.70
N TYR A 417 -17.58 12.18 10.87
CA TYR A 417 -17.87 11.80 9.50
C TYR A 417 -17.97 10.28 9.38
N ALA A 418 -19.04 9.79 8.76
CA ALA A 418 -19.23 8.39 8.41
C ALA A 418 -19.26 8.25 6.89
N ILE A 419 -18.20 7.67 6.32
CA ILE A 419 -17.97 7.62 4.87
C ILE A 419 -18.19 6.20 4.38
N ALA A 420 -19.35 5.93 3.79
CA ALA A 420 -19.62 4.67 3.11
C ALA A 420 -18.83 4.62 1.80
N LEU A 421 -18.09 3.53 1.56
CA LEU A 421 -17.22 3.33 0.40
C LEU A 421 -18.00 2.81 -0.82
N GLY A 422 -19.11 3.48 -1.10
CA GLY A 422 -20.05 3.21 -2.18
C GLY A 422 -21.43 3.74 -1.81
N TRP A 423 -22.31 3.86 -2.80
CA TRP A 423 -23.70 4.24 -2.56
C TRP A 423 -24.58 3.00 -2.27
N PRO A 424 -25.29 2.92 -1.12
CA PRO A 424 -26.19 1.82 -0.83
C PRO A 424 -27.32 1.69 -1.85
N ALA A 425 -27.50 0.50 -2.42
CA ALA A 425 -28.49 0.26 -3.48
C ALA A 425 -29.94 0.36 -2.99
N ASP A 426 -30.19 0.11 -1.71
CA ASP A 426 -31.51 0.22 -1.06
C ASP A 426 -31.78 1.64 -0.52
N GLY A 427 -30.85 2.58 -0.76
CA GLY A 427 -30.95 3.97 -0.28
C GLY A 427 -30.85 4.12 1.23
N LYS A 428 -30.36 3.10 1.96
CA LYS A 428 -30.23 3.17 3.43
C LYS A 428 -28.79 2.96 3.86
N LEU A 429 -28.33 3.80 4.77
CA LEU A 429 -27.04 3.62 5.45
C LEU A 429 -27.27 3.31 6.92
N LEU A 430 -26.62 2.26 7.41
CA LEU A 430 -26.62 1.86 8.81
C LEU A 430 -25.23 2.08 9.39
N VAL A 431 -25.12 2.95 10.39
CA VAL A 431 -23.88 3.21 11.12
C VAL A 431 -23.97 2.54 12.49
N ARG A 432 -23.42 1.33 12.64
CA ARG A 432 -23.64 0.48 13.81
C ARG A 432 -22.94 0.97 15.06
N SER A 433 -21.78 1.61 14.90
CA SER A 433 -21.02 2.20 16.00
C SER A 433 -21.81 3.29 16.72
N LEU A 434 -22.90 3.79 16.13
CA LEU A 434 -23.81 4.74 16.76
C LEU A 434 -25.11 4.07 17.27
N ALA A 435 -25.11 2.77 17.53
CA ALA A 435 -26.23 2.07 18.19
C ALA A 435 -26.43 2.56 19.62
N GLU A 436 -27.66 2.61 20.12
CA GLU A 436 -27.91 2.92 21.54
C GLU A 436 -27.22 1.88 22.46
N PRO A 437 -26.58 2.29 23.58
CA PRO A 437 -26.54 3.62 24.17
C PRO A 437 -25.29 4.45 23.77
N ALA A 438 -24.73 4.28 22.57
CA ALA A 438 -23.75 5.22 22.02
C ALA A 438 -24.29 6.66 22.09
N GLY A 439 -23.40 7.63 22.08
CA GLY A 439 -23.73 9.05 22.22
C GLY A 439 -24.97 9.50 21.44
N LYS A 440 -25.65 10.52 21.93
CA LYS A 440 -26.91 11.00 21.38
C LYS A 440 -26.68 11.77 20.08
N VAL A 441 -27.16 11.25 18.95
CA VAL A 441 -27.13 11.96 17.67
C VAL A 441 -28.15 13.11 17.67
N THR A 442 -27.74 14.28 17.21
CA THR A 442 -28.57 15.50 17.18
C THR A 442 -28.79 16.05 15.77
N SER A 443 -27.85 15.79 14.84
CA SER A 443 -27.95 16.18 13.45
C SER A 443 -27.22 15.20 12.55
N VAL A 444 -27.78 14.97 11.37
CA VAL A 444 -27.20 14.15 10.30
C VAL A 444 -27.42 14.90 8.99
N GLN A 445 -26.34 15.12 8.25
CA GLN A 445 -26.35 15.74 6.92
C GLN A 445 -25.56 14.87 5.94
N LEU A 446 -25.94 14.87 4.66
CA LEU A 446 -25.16 14.25 3.60
C LEU A 446 -24.28 15.32 2.98
N LEU A 447 -22.96 15.09 2.92
CA LEU A 447 -22.06 16.04 2.28
C LEU A 447 -22.42 16.24 0.81
N GLY A 448 -22.45 17.50 0.34
CA GLY A 448 -22.84 17.85 -1.02
C GLY A 448 -24.35 17.85 -1.29
N SER A 449 -25.19 17.74 -0.26
CA SER A 449 -26.64 17.79 -0.41
C SER A 449 -27.31 18.66 0.64
N ASP A 450 -28.30 19.46 0.22
CA ASP A 450 -29.18 20.22 1.10
C ASP A 450 -30.44 19.43 1.51
N ALA A 451 -30.54 18.15 1.09
CA ALA A 451 -31.69 17.32 1.40
C ALA A 451 -31.82 17.07 2.91
N LYS A 452 -33.04 17.25 3.44
CA LYS A 452 -33.36 16.87 4.82
C LYS A 452 -33.45 15.34 4.91
N LEU A 453 -32.51 14.74 5.62
CA LEU A 453 -32.45 13.29 5.78
C LEU A 453 -33.45 12.79 6.82
N GLN A 454 -34.07 11.65 6.52
CA GLN A 454 -34.84 10.88 7.50
C GLN A 454 -33.89 9.90 8.18
N TRP A 455 -33.80 9.96 9.52
CA TRP A 455 -32.92 9.07 10.27
C TRP A 455 -33.50 8.74 11.64
N THR A 456 -33.06 7.62 12.20
CA THR A 456 -33.37 7.22 13.57
C THR A 456 -32.19 6.47 14.18
N GLN A 457 -31.91 6.73 15.45
CA GLN A 457 -30.94 5.97 16.23
C GLN A 457 -31.68 4.80 16.89
N THR A 458 -31.18 3.57 16.74
CA THR A 458 -31.78 2.35 17.28
C THR A 458 -30.76 1.54 18.05
N ALA A 459 -31.18 0.43 18.65
CA ALA A 459 -30.28 -0.57 19.23
C ALA A 459 -29.32 -1.23 18.21
N ASP A 460 -29.59 -1.12 16.91
CA ASP A 460 -28.74 -1.69 15.84
C ASP A 460 -27.78 -0.67 15.21
N GLY A 461 -28.03 0.63 15.40
CA GLY A 461 -27.23 1.70 14.81
C GLY A 461 -28.01 2.96 14.49
N LEU A 462 -27.33 3.95 13.91
CA LEU A 462 -27.97 5.08 13.26
C LEU A 462 -28.39 4.65 11.85
N VAL A 463 -29.70 4.57 11.61
CA VAL A 463 -30.29 4.26 10.30
C VAL A 463 -30.62 5.58 9.60
N VAL A 464 -30.08 5.78 8.40
CA VAL A 464 -30.26 7.01 7.60
C VAL A 464 -30.80 6.65 6.23
N THR A 465 -31.89 7.28 5.83
CA THR A 465 -32.42 7.18 4.45
C THR A 465 -31.77 8.25 3.60
N LEU A 466 -31.04 7.81 2.57
CA LEU A 466 -30.36 8.66 1.60
C LEU A 466 -31.35 9.16 0.53
N PRO A 467 -31.11 10.33 -0.07
CA PRO A 467 -31.89 10.81 -1.21
C PRO A 467 -31.72 9.89 -2.44
N ALA A 468 -32.67 9.95 -3.37
CA ALA A 468 -32.58 9.18 -4.62
C ALA A 468 -31.45 9.70 -5.54
N GLU A 469 -31.19 11.01 -5.51
CA GLU A 469 -30.09 11.63 -6.24
C GLU A 469 -28.77 11.43 -5.50
N LYS A 470 -27.79 10.85 -6.20
CA LYS A 470 -26.45 10.61 -5.66
C LYS A 470 -25.61 11.87 -5.78
N VAL A 471 -24.97 12.26 -4.68
CA VAL A 471 -23.93 13.31 -4.68
C VAL A 471 -22.59 12.80 -5.24
N SER A 472 -22.41 11.47 -5.30
CA SER A 472 -21.20 10.80 -5.79
C SER A 472 -21.51 9.34 -6.12
N GLU A 473 -20.86 8.83 -7.17
CA GLU A 473 -20.89 7.40 -7.52
C GLU A 473 -19.94 6.56 -6.64
N PHE A 474 -19.02 7.21 -5.91
CA PHE A 474 -17.93 6.53 -5.21
C PHE A 474 -18.18 6.34 -3.71
N THR A 475 -18.91 7.28 -3.08
CA THR A 475 -19.11 7.32 -1.62
C THR A 475 -20.44 7.97 -1.24
N ALA A 476 -20.92 7.66 -0.05
CA ALA A 476 -21.91 8.47 0.66
C ALA A 476 -21.31 8.88 2.02
N ALA A 477 -21.08 10.18 2.24
CA ALA A 477 -20.47 10.68 3.47
C ALA A 477 -21.47 11.47 4.32
N LEU A 478 -21.74 10.98 5.52
CA LEU A 478 -22.56 11.67 6.50
C LEU A 478 -21.70 12.57 7.39
N LYS A 479 -22.19 13.78 7.65
CA LYS A 479 -21.72 14.70 8.68
C LYS A 479 -22.67 14.61 9.87
N ILE A 480 -22.14 14.18 11.02
CA ILE A 480 -22.92 13.82 12.20
C ILE A 480 -22.45 14.67 13.39
N THR A 481 -23.39 15.27 14.12
CA THR A 481 -23.11 15.94 15.39
C THR A 481 -23.99 15.39 16.50
N GLY A 482 -23.48 15.42 17.73
CA GLY A 482 -24.18 14.87 18.88
C GLY A 482 -23.40 15.03 20.17
N GLU A 483 -23.99 14.51 21.25
CA GLU A 483 -23.39 14.51 22.58
C GLU A 483 -22.71 13.17 22.84
N ASN A 484 -21.46 13.20 23.32
CA ASN A 484 -20.72 12.00 23.71
C ASN A 484 -20.69 10.89 22.65
N LEU A 485 -20.49 11.22 21.36
CA LEU A 485 -20.39 10.27 20.24
C LEU A 485 -19.20 9.30 20.42
N LYS A 486 -19.34 8.37 21.35
CA LYS A 486 -18.45 7.22 21.59
C LYS A 486 -19.07 6.00 20.92
N PRO A 487 -18.27 5.10 20.33
CA PRO A 487 -18.79 3.92 19.67
C PRO A 487 -19.46 3.00 20.70
N ALA A 488 -20.62 2.44 20.37
CA ALA A 488 -21.13 1.29 21.08
C ALA A 488 -20.14 0.12 20.94
N PRO A 489 -20.06 -0.81 21.92
CA PRO A 489 -19.42 -2.09 21.72
C PRO A 489 -20.18 -2.83 20.61
N VAL A 490 -19.71 -2.70 19.37
CA VAL A 490 -20.24 -3.49 18.26
C VAL A 490 -19.54 -4.84 18.35
N PRO A 491 -20.25 -5.96 18.54
CA PRO A 491 -19.66 -7.29 18.42
C PRO A 491 -18.92 -7.38 17.07
N GLU A 492 -17.75 -8.01 17.01
CA GLU A 492 -17.08 -8.25 15.72
C GLU A 492 -18.08 -8.95 14.78
N GLU A 493 -18.49 -8.27 13.70
CA GLU A 493 -19.55 -8.81 12.85
C GLU A 493 -19.06 -10.02 12.06
N SER A 494 -19.72 -11.16 12.25
CA SER A 494 -19.89 -12.14 11.19
C SER A 494 -20.75 -11.55 10.07
N VAL A 495 -20.28 -11.71 8.83
CA VAL A 495 -20.93 -11.19 7.62
C VAL A 495 -22.35 -11.74 7.51
N VAL A 496 -23.36 -10.86 7.34
CA VAL A 496 -24.74 -11.28 7.02
C VAL A 496 -24.89 -11.43 5.51
N ILE A 497 -25.19 -12.64 5.08
CA ILE A 497 -25.32 -13.04 3.68
C ILE A 497 -26.77 -12.86 3.23
N PHE A 498 -26.93 -12.16 2.11
CA PHE A 498 -28.22 -11.88 1.47
C PHE A 498 -28.37 -12.72 0.20
N PRO A 499 -29.61 -13.00 -0.25
CA PRO A 499 -29.81 -13.73 -1.49
C PRO A 499 -29.35 -12.91 -2.71
N ASP A 500 -28.99 -13.60 -3.79
CA ASP A 500 -28.88 -13.00 -5.11
C ASP A 500 -30.26 -12.60 -5.68
N ALA A 501 -30.28 -11.97 -6.85
CA ALA A 501 -31.52 -11.54 -7.50
C ALA A 501 -32.50 -12.69 -7.81
N LYS A 502 -32.06 -13.95 -7.75
CA LYS A 502 -32.87 -15.16 -7.96
C LYS A 502 -33.27 -15.83 -6.63
N GLY A 503 -32.91 -15.26 -5.48
CA GLY A 503 -33.21 -15.84 -4.17
C GLY A 503 -32.21 -16.91 -3.70
N ASN A 504 -31.05 -17.05 -4.35
CA ASN A 504 -30.04 -18.05 -3.97
C ASN A 504 -28.95 -17.46 -3.08
N TYR A 505 -28.38 -18.30 -2.21
CA TYR A 505 -27.31 -17.92 -1.31
C TYR A 505 -26.03 -18.68 -1.64
N LYS A 506 -24.92 -17.98 -1.59
CA LYS A 506 -23.57 -18.56 -1.61
C LYS A 506 -22.85 -18.09 -0.36
N LEU A 507 -22.53 -19.04 0.52
CA LEU A 507 -21.89 -18.81 1.79
C LEU A 507 -20.43 -19.21 1.64
N ASP A 508 -19.59 -18.25 1.28
CA ASP A 508 -18.18 -18.49 1.01
C ASP A 508 -17.39 -18.70 2.32
N ALA A 509 -16.35 -19.52 2.24
CA ALA A 509 -15.42 -19.78 3.34
C ALA A 509 -14.80 -18.50 3.95
N ALA A 510 -14.63 -17.45 3.14
CA ALA A 510 -14.07 -16.17 3.57
C ALA A 510 -15.01 -15.38 4.50
N ASP A 511 -16.32 -15.66 4.45
CA ASP A 511 -17.35 -14.97 5.21
C ASP A 511 -17.75 -15.74 6.49
N ALA A 512 -17.09 -16.87 6.76
CA ALA A 512 -17.41 -17.76 7.87
C ALA A 512 -16.80 -17.26 9.19
N GLU A 513 -17.59 -17.34 10.26
CA GLU A 513 -17.10 -17.30 11.63
C GLU A 513 -16.60 -18.69 12.02
N LEU A 514 -15.35 -18.79 12.48
CA LEU A 514 -14.71 -20.05 12.82
C LEU A 514 -14.65 -20.23 14.33
N HIS A 515 -15.01 -21.41 14.80
CA HIS A 515 -15.10 -21.74 16.21
C HIS A 515 -14.21 -22.95 16.50
N GLY A 516 -13.17 -22.73 17.30
CA GLY A 516 -12.17 -23.75 17.62
C GLY A 516 -10.74 -23.25 17.40
N ASP A 517 -9.76 -24.08 17.74
CA ASP A 517 -8.36 -23.65 17.86
C ASP A 517 -7.48 -24.05 16.67
N LYS A 518 -7.96 -24.97 15.82
CA LYS A 518 -7.19 -25.48 14.65
C LYS A 518 -7.78 -25.07 13.31
N ILE A 519 -9.11 -25.04 13.22
CA ILE A 519 -9.84 -24.60 12.04
C ILE A 519 -9.42 -23.18 11.64
N LYS A 520 -9.10 -22.98 10.37
CA LYS A 520 -8.72 -21.66 9.84
C LYS A 520 -9.02 -21.52 8.37
N THR A 521 -9.09 -20.28 7.91
CA THR A 521 -9.15 -20.00 6.47
C THR A 521 -7.77 -20.17 5.84
N GLU A 522 -7.72 -20.79 4.66
CA GLU A 522 -6.54 -20.93 3.83
C GLU A 522 -6.79 -20.36 2.43
N GLN A 523 -5.82 -19.61 1.91
CA GLN A 523 -5.86 -19.12 0.53
C GLN A 523 -5.24 -20.17 -0.40
N ARG A 524 -6.01 -20.62 -1.40
CA ARG A 524 -5.57 -21.57 -2.43
C ARG A 524 -5.86 -21.00 -3.82
N GLY A 525 -4.84 -20.39 -4.41
CA GLY A 525 -4.98 -19.61 -5.64
C GLY A 525 -5.92 -18.41 -5.42
N ILE A 526 -6.93 -18.28 -6.29
CA ILE A 526 -7.94 -17.20 -6.19
C ILE A 526 -9.09 -17.53 -5.22
N HIS A 527 -9.10 -18.71 -4.61
CA HIS A 527 -10.17 -19.16 -3.71
C HIS A 527 -9.70 -19.22 -2.25
N THR A 528 -10.63 -18.98 -1.33
CA THR A 528 -10.45 -19.23 0.10
C THR A 528 -11.21 -20.51 0.46
N ASN A 529 -10.59 -21.36 1.28
CA ASN A 529 -11.23 -22.52 1.88
C ASN A 529 -11.13 -22.42 3.40
N ILE A 530 -12.06 -23.04 4.12
CA ILE A 530 -11.87 -23.42 5.52
C ILE A 530 -11.12 -24.75 5.51
N GLY A 531 -9.96 -24.80 6.14
CA GLY A 531 -9.10 -25.97 6.20
C GLY A 531 -8.49 -26.15 7.58
N PHE A 532 -7.50 -27.05 7.69
CA PHE A 532 -6.95 -27.53 8.98
C PHE A 532 -8.04 -27.98 9.98
N TRP A 533 -9.16 -28.45 9.44
CA TRP A 533 -10.33 -28.81 10.22
C TRP A 533 -10.32 -30.29 10.58
N ASP A 534 -9.31 -30.72 11.33
CA ASP A 534 -9.13 -32.12 11.75
C ASP A 534 -9.65 -32.39 13.17
N ASN A 535 -9.94 -31.34 13.96
CA ASN A 535 -10.58 -31.45 15.26
C ASN A 535 -12.11 -31.52 15.11
N PRO A 536 -12.78 -32.60 15.54
CA PRO A 536 -14.24 -32.73 15.42
C PRO A 536 -15.04 -31.76 16.30
N SER A 537 -14.42 -31.11 17.28
CA SER A 537 -15.05 -30.07 18.10
C SER A 537 -15.07 -28.69 17.44
N ASP A 538 -14.25 -28.49 16.40
CA ASP A 538 -14.22 -27.24 15.65
C ASP A 538 -15.43 -27.15 14.70
N TRP A 539 -15.92 -25.94 14.45
CA TRP A 539 -17.05 -25.71 13.55
C TRP A 539 -17.02 -24.33 12.90
N ALA A 540 -17.83 -24.14 11.86
CA ALA A 540 -17.94 -22.89 11.12
C ALA A 540 -19.40 -22.43 11.07
N SER A 541 -19.61 -21.11 11.02
CA SER A 541 -20.95 -20.54 10.86
C SER A 541 -21.04 -19.29 10.02
N TRP A 542 -22.25 -19.06 9.51
CA TRP A 542 -22.59 -17.88 8.72
C TRP A 542 -23.92 -17.31 9.21
N ARG A 543 -24.05 -15.99 9.15
CA ARG A 543 -25.33 -15.31 9.34
C ARG A 543 -25.99 -15.14 7.98
N VAL A 544 -27.23 -15.56 7.84
CA VAL A 544 -27.96 -15.57 6.55
C VAL A 544 -29.28 -14.86 6.75
N SER A 545 -29.54 -13.80 5.98
CA SER A 545 -30.79 -13.04 6.00
C SER A 545 -31.78 -13.58 5.00
N PHE A 546 -32.90 -14.12 5.48
CA PHE A 546 -34.00 -14.56 4.63
C PHE A 546 -35.02 -13.44 4.49
N ASP A 547 -35.28 -13.00 3.26
CA ASP A 547 -36.25 -11.96 2.91
C ASP A 547 -37.71 -12.43 3.03
N LYS A 548 -37.94 -13.74 2.86
CA LYS A 548 -39.25 -14.39 2.96
C LYS A 548 -39.13 -15.88 3.32
N PRO A 549 -40.21 -16.52 3.82
CA PRO A 549 -40.25 -17.96 3.99
C PRO A 549 -40.03 -18.70 2.67
N GLY A 550 -39.55 -19.93 2.74
CA GLY A 550 -39.36 -20.78 1.55
C GLY A 550 -38.53 -22.03 1.82
N THR A 551 -38.45 -22.86 0.79
CA THR A 551 -37.73 -24.13 0.80
C THR A 551 -36.42 -23.99 0.04
N TYR A 552 -35.31 -24.45 0.64
CA TYR A 552 -33.98 -24.27 0.09
C TYR A 552 -33.24 -25.60 -0.01
N LYS A 553 -32.76 -25.93 -1.21
CA LYS A 553 -31.83 -27.02 -1.44
C LYS A 553 -30.43 -26.58 -1.00
N VAL A 554 -29.84 -27.32 -0.06
CA VAL A 554 -28.52 -27.05 0.52
C VAL A 554 -27.47 -27.96 -0.11
N GLY A 555 -26.37 -27.38 -0.60
CA GLY A 555 -25.20 -28.08 -1.10
C GLY A 555 -23.91 -27.55 -0.49
N LEU A 556 -22.85 -28.35 -0.54
CA LEU A 556 -21.51 -27.98 -0.08
C LEU A 556 -20.50 -28.24 -1.18
N ASP A 557 -19.50 -27.37 -1.25
CA ASP A 557 -18.36 -27.51 -2.15
C ASP A 557 -17.12 -27.83 -1.29
N THR A 558 -16.67 -29.09 -1.33
CA THR A 558 -15.61 -29.59 -0.44
C THR A 558 -14.49 -30.32 -1.18
N ALA A 559 -13.31 -30.42 -0.55
CA ALA A 559 -12.27 -31.38 -0.93
C ALA A 559 -11.85 -32.21 0.29
N ALA A 560 -11.59 -33.50 0.09
CA ALA A 560 -11.22 -34.43 1.16
C ALA A 560 -10.28 -35.54 0.65
N MET A 561 -9.25 -35.85 1.44
CA MET A 561 -8.31 -36.93 1.14
C MET A 561 -8.85 -38.31 1.55
N ALA A 562 -9.69 -38.37 2.59
CA ALA A 562 -10.25 -39.61 3.13
C ALA A 562 -11.72 -39.77 2.72
N ALA A 563 -12.16 -41.02 2.56
CA ALA A 563 -13.57 -41.37 2.43
C ALA A 563 -14.24 -41.53 3.80
N GLY A 564 -15.57 -41.55 3.81
CA GLY A 564 -16.37 -41.89 5.00
C GLY A 564 -16.57 -40.74 6.00
N ILE A 565 -16.26 -39.50 5.61
CA ILE A 565 -16.47 -38.31 6.44
C ILE A 565 -17.93 -37.85 6.31
N GLU A 566 -18.57 -37.51 7.43
CA GLU A 566 -19.93 -36.98 7.47
C GLU A 566 -19.96 -35.58 8.10
N VAL A 567 -20.65 -34.66 7.42
CA VAL A 567 -20.87 -33.28 7.87
C VAL A 567 -22.30 -33.08 8.29
N ALA A 568 -22.51 -32.32 9.36
CA ALA A 568 -23.80 -31.83 9.79
C ALA A 568 -23.94 -30.36 9.41
N VAL A 569 -25.02 -30.02 8.70
CA VAL A 569 -25.42 -28.64 8.38
C VAL A 569 -26.66 -28.30 9.18
N GLU A 570 -26.61 -27.24 9.98
CA GLU A 570 -27.66 -26.89 10.92
C GLU A 570 -28.12 -25.46 10.75
N ILE A 571 -29.44 -25.27 10.68
CA ILE A 571 -30.05 -23.95 10.54
C ILE A 571 -31.53 -24.02 10.88
N ALA A 572 -32.06 -22.97 11.53
CA ALA A 572 -33.48 -22.87 11.88
C ALA A 572 -34.05 -24.13 12.59
N GLY A 573 -33.24 -24.75 13.47
CA GLY A 573 -33.61 -25.96 14.22
C GLY A 573 -33.63 -27.26 13.42
N GLN A 574 -33.19 -27.26 12.16
CA GLN A 574 -33.05 -28.44 11.31
C GLN A 574 -31.58 -28.85 11.17
N THR A 575 -31.34 -30.15 11.03
CA THR A 575 -30.00 -30.72 10.78
C THR A 575 -30.04 -31.62 9.55
N LEU A 576 -29.15 -31.37 8.59
CA LEU A 576 -28.88 -32.23 7.45
C LEU A 576 -27.54 -32.94 7.66
N ILE A 577 -27.51 -34.26 7.51
CA ILE A 577 -26.27 -35.06 7.55
C ILE A 577 -25.94 -35.53 6.15
N ALA A 578 -24.71 -35.33 5.71
CA ALA A 578 -24.30 -35.70 4.36
C ALA A 578 -22.86 -36.24 4.31
N LYS A 579 -22.63 -37.21 3.43
CA LYS A 579 -21.33 -37.82 3.20
C LYS A 579 -20.49 -36.96 2.27
N VAL A 580 -19.27 -36.63 2.70
CA VAL A 580 -18.31 -35.85 1.92
C VAL A 580 -17.65 -36.75 0.86
N PRO A 581 -17.68 -36.37 -0.43
CA PRO A 581 -16.98 -37.09 -1.47
C PRO A 581 -15.45 -37.07 -1.25
N GLN A 582 -14.79 -38.22 -1.43
CA GLN A 582 -13.33 -38.28 -1.47
C GLN A 582 -12.84 -37.73 -2.81
N THR A 583 -12.06 -36.65 -2.77
CA THR A 583 -11.54 -35.98 -3.97
C THR A 583 -10.09 -36.38 -4.28
N GLY A 584 -9.38 -36.90 -3.27
CA GLY A 584 -7.99 -37.36 -3.39
C GLY A 584 -6.96 -36.24 -3.58
N ASP A 585 -7.39 -34.98 -3.51
CA ASP A 585 -6.57 -33.79 -3.68
C ASP A 585 -7.27 -32.61 -2.99
N TRP A 586 -6.52 -31.87 -2.17
CA TRP A 586 -7.01 -30.70 -1.42
C TRP A 586 -7.43 -29.52 -2.32
N ASP A 587 -6.97 -29.50 -3.57
CA ASP A 587 -7.27 -28.46 -4.55
C ASP A 587 -8.45 -28.83 -5.46
N LYS A 588 -8.85 -30.11 -5.50
CA LYS A 588 -9.99 -30.60 -6.27
C LYS A 588 -11.26 -30.51 -5.44
N VAL A 589 -11.93 -29.37 -5.50
CA VAL A 589 -13.23 -29.17 -4.84
C VAL A 589 -14.36 -29.77 -5.66
N GLN A 590 -15.22 -30.56 -5.01
CA GLN A 590 -16.40 -31.19 -5.58
C GLN A 590 -17.66 -30.73 -4.83
N GLY A 591 -18.67 -30.33 -5.60
CA GLY A 591 -19.99 -29.96 -5.08
C GLY A 591 -20.90 -31.17 -4.89
N PHE A 592 -21.63 -31.22 -3.77
CA PHE A 592 -22.67 -32.23 -3.52
C PHE A 592 -23.87 -31.63 -2.77
N THR A 593 -25.02 -32.29 -2.83
CA THR A 593 -26.24 -31.87 -2.13
C THR A 593 -26.32 -32.54 -0.76
N ALA A 594 -26.52 -31.75 0.30
CA ALA A 594 -26.74 -32.26 1.65
C ALA A 594 -28.23 -32.55 1.93
N GLY A 595 -29.14 -31.79 1.31
CA GLY A 595 -30.57 -31.99 1.47
C GLY A 595 -31.37 -30.72 1.20
N THR A 596 -32.53 -30.63 1.81
CA THR A 596 -33.44 -29.49 1.71
C THR A 596 -33.84 -29.03 3.11
N ILE A 597 -33.90 -27.72 3.34
CA ILE A 597 -34.38 -27.12 4.58
C ILE A 597 -35.58 -26.21 4.32
N GLU A 598 -36.42 -26.03 5.32
CA GLU A 598 -37.55 -25.09 5.29
C GLU A 598 -37.27 -23.88 6.18
N ILE A 599 -37.37 -22.65 5.65
CA ILE A 599 -37.30 -21.42 6.44
C ILE A 599 -38.70 -20.88 6.61
N LYS A 600 -39.21 -20.90 7.85
CA LYS A 600 -40.61 -20.57 8.17
C LYS A 600 -40.88 -19.08 8.39
N GLN A 601 -39.86 -18.31 8.76
CA GLN A 601 -39.98 -16.88 9.04
C GLN A 601 -38.83 -16.11 8.39
N PRO A 602 -39.09 -14.92 7.81
CA PRO A 602 -38.02 -14.01 7.40
C PRO A 602 -37.14 -13.60 8.58
N GLY A 603 -35.94 -13.14 8.28
CA GLY A 603 -34.97 -12.64 9.25
C GLY A 603 -33.61 -13.34 9.17
N VAL A 604 -32.70 -12.92 10.04
CA VAL A 604 -31.34 -13.47 10.09
C VAL A 604 -31.36 -14.78 10.87
N GLN A 605 -30.86 -15.84 10.25
CA GLN A 605 -30.61 -17.15 10.85
C GLN A 605 -29.11 -17.46 10.81
N VAL A 606 -28.66 -18.35 11.69
CA VAL A 606 -27.27 -18.83 11.68
C VAL A 606 -27.22 -20.22 11.07
N LEU A 607 -26.47 -20.37 9.97
CA LEU A 607 -26.11 -21.66 9.42
C LEU A 607 -24.82 -22.13 10.06
N LYS A 608 -24.78 -23.37 10.55
CA LYS A 608 -23.60 -24.00 11.14
C LYS A 608 -23.21 -25.22 10.30
N VAL A 609 -21.90 -25.43 10.15
CA VAL A 609 -21.35 -26.67 9.62
C VAL A 609 -20.39 -27.25 10.64
N ARG A 610 -20.57 -28.52 10.99
CA ARG A 610 -19.75 -29.25 11.97
C ARG A 610 -19.61 -30.72 11.62
N SER A 611 -18.72 -31.41 12.35
CA SER A 611 -18.64 -32.87 12.28
C SER A 611 -19.95 -33.53 12.68
N ALA A 612 -20.46 -34.48 11.87
CA ALA A 612 -21.63 -35.28 12.25
C ALA A 612 -21.28 -36.40 13.24
N ASP A 613 -20.09 -37.00 13.11
CA ASP A 613 -19.57 -38.01 14.04
C ASP A 613 -18.08 -37.77 14.34
N PRO A 614 -17.74 -37.39 15.59
CA PRO A 614 -16.35 -37.19 16.01
C PRO A 614 -15.41 -38.38 15.78
N LYS A 615 -15.94 -39.61 15.72
CA LYS A 615 -15.12 -40.83 15.56
C LYS A 615 -14.65 -41.03 14.12
N THR A 616 -15.42 -40.56 13.15
CA THR A 616 -15.13 -40.71 11.72
C THR A 616 -14.55 -39.43 11.12
N TRP A 617 -14.51 -38.34 11.88
CA TRP A 617 -14.00 -37.04 11.42
C TRP A 617 -12.55 -37.12 10.98
N LYS A 618 -12.31 -36.55 9.81
CA LYS A 618 -10.99 -36.29 9.22
C LYS A 618 -11.03 -34.91 8.58
N ALA A 619 -9.86 -34.34 8.35
CA ALA A 619 -9.75 -33.03 7.72
C ALA A 619 -10.52 -32.97 6.39
N ILE A 620 -11.28 -31.88 6.23
CA ILE A 620 -11.88 -31.46 4.97
C ILE A 620 -11.45 -30.03 4.66
N ASN A 621 -11.43 -29.69 3.38
CA ASN A 621 -11.49 -28.30 2.92
C ASN A 621 -12.94 -28.00 2.54
N LEU A 622 -13.53 -26.97 3.15
CA LEU A 622 -14.85 -26.45 2.77
C LEU A 622 -14.68 -25.11 2.06
N ARG A 623 -15.13 -25.01 0.81
CA ARG A 623 -15.06 -23.77 0.01
C ARG A 623 -16.30 -22.91 0.18
N ALA A 624 -17.48 -23.51 0.10
CA ALA A 624 -18.73 -22.80 0.22
C ALA A 624 -19.89 -23.72 0.62
N VAL A 625 -20.91 -23.14 1.24
CA VAL A 625 -22.27 -23.71 1.32
C VAL A 625 -23.15 -22.97 0.33
N ARG A 626 -23.96 -23.70 -0.45
CA ARG A 626 -24.88 -23.16 -1.44
C ARG A 626 -26.32 -23.44 -1.02
N MET A 627 -27.18 -22.44 -1.08
CA MET A 627 -28.61 -22.62 -0.86
C MET A 627 -29.38 -22.11 -2.07
N THR A 628 -30.07 -23.01 -2.76
CA THR A 628 -30.88 -22.67 -3.94
C THR A 628 -32.35 -22.75 -3.55
N ARG A 629 -33.09 -21.68 -3.77
CA ARG A 629 -34.53 -21.69 -3.50
C ARG A 629 -35.22 -22.63 -4.49
N THR A 630 -36.07 -23.51 -3.97
CA THR A 630 -36.84 -24.45 -4.81
C THR A 630 -38.31 -24.09 -4.91
N GLU A 631 -38.85 -23.34 -3.94
CA GLU A 631 -40.26 -22.89 -3.88
C GLU A 631 -40.37 -21.51 -3.20
#